data_AF-A0A926USH0-F1
#
_entry.id   AF-A0A926USH0-F1
#
_cell.length_a   1.000
_cell.length_b   1.000
_cell.length_c   1.000
_cell.angle_alpha   90.00
_cell.angle_beta   90.00
_cell.angle_gamma   90.00
#
_symmetry.space_group_name_H-M   'P 1'
#
loop_
_entity.id
_entity.type
_entity.pdbx_description
1 polymer ?
#
loop_
_entity_poly.entity_id
_entity_poly.type
_entity_poly.pdbx_seq_one_letter_code
_entity_poly.pdbx_strand_id
1 'polypeptide(L)'
;MKARQADRNIERQMVNDQVVARLGVMMNAPVAKPSLVEISTDLIELSPLHSYIFAGTAHATEFIKDCSDDRELFLHTKEPANRDRFALLCVLYGWVYARDHQFIYRKLKPNLVHSVDHGHFFIGGPDWNIERLTRTTDVQLDRLLLETCKLTCQELESAVNACLAVTEAQILEAVAAPPTDWGLTIDDRLALVEYLMSRQKQIMAVFTNLC
;
A
#
# COMPACT_ATOMS: atom_id res chain seq x y z
N MET A 1 28.30 8.79 2.42
CA MET A 1 27.08 8.93 3.23
C MET A 1 25.81 8.96 2.39
N LYS A 2 25.74 9.73 1.27
CA LYS A 2 24.55 9.79 0.39
C LYS A 2 24.17 8.48 -0.32
N ALA A 3 25.13 7.68 -0.80
CA ALA A 3 24.85 6.40 -1.48
C ALA A 3 24.14 5.40 -0.55
N ARG A 4 24.68 5.16 0.66
CA ARG A 4 24.04 4.29 1.68
C ARG A 4 22.65 4.75 2.14
N GLN A 5 22.31 6.03 1.96
CA GLN A 5 20.96 6.54 2.25
C GLN A 5 20.02 6.26 1.07
N ALA A 6 20.50 6.43 -0.17
CA ALA A 6 19.73 6.11 -1.37
C ALA A 6 19.41 4.60 -1.43
N ASP A 7 20.36 3.74 -1.09
CA ASP A 7 20.18 2.28 -1.08
C ASP A 7 19.11 1.86 -0.04
N ARG A 8 19.17 2.40 1.19
CA ARG A 8 18.14 2.16 2.22
C ARG A 8 16.76 2.63 1.80
N ASN A 9 16.68 3.71 1.03
CA ASN A 9 15.40 4.25 0.58
C ASN A 9 14.74 3.36 -0.48
N ILE A 10 15.52 2.64 -1.29
CA ILE A 10 14.99 1.64 -2.24
C ILE A 10 14.49 0.41 -1.49
N GLU A 11 15.27 -0.11 -0.55
CA GLU A 11 14.87 -1.27 0.27
C GLU A 11 13.59 -1.01 1.05
N ARG A 12 13.47 0.17 1.68
CA ARG A 12 12.24 0.55 2.41
C ARG A 12 11.04 0.82 1.50
N GLN A 13 11.23 1.27 0.26
CA GLN A 13 10.13 1.32 -0.71
C GLN A 13 9.59 -0.09 -0.97
N MET A 14 10.46 -1.07 -1.25
CA MET A 14 10.03 -2.45 -1.47
C MET A 14 9.34 -3.07 -0.24
N VAL A 15 9.81 -2.73 0.97
CA VAL A 15 9.13 -3.11 2.21
C VAL A 15 7.72 -2.53 2.23
N ASN A 16 7.57 -1.23 1.96
CA ASN A 16 6.28 -0.56 1.96
C ASN A 16 5.32 -1.21 0.94
N ASP A 17 5.79 -1.46 -0.28
CA ASP A 17 5.06 -2.17 -1.33
C ASP A 17 4.55 -3.53 -0.85
N GLN A 18 5.43 -4.36 -0.29
CA GLN A 18 5.03 -5.69 0.20
C GLN A 18 4.00 -5.61 1.32
N VAL A 19 4.23 -4.75 2.31
CA VAL A 19 3.37 -4.68 3.49
C VAL A 19 2.00 -4.12 3.10
N VAL A 20 1.95 -2.98 2.41
CA VAL A 20 0.68 -2.32 2.05
C VAL A 20 -0.14 -3.20 1.11
N ALA A 21 0.47 -3.80 0.09
CA ALA A 21 -0.25 -4.68 -0.83
C ALA A 21 -0.79 -5.94 -0.12
N ARG A 22 -0.06 -6.51 0.85
CA ARG A 22 -0.55 -7.68 1.62
C ARG A 22 -1.72 -7.32 2.50
N LEU A 23 -1.64 -6.20 3.22
CA LEU A 23 -2.75 -5.69 4.04
C LEU A 23 -3.97 -5.38 3.17
N GLY A 24 -3.76 -4.79 1.99
CA GLY A 24 -4.83 -4.55 1.02
C GLY A 24 -5.49 -5.85 0.55
N VAL A 25 -4.73 -6.90 0.23
CA VAL A 25 -5.27 -8.21 -0.12
C VAL A 25 -6.09 -8.80 1.03
N MET A 26 -5.64 -8.67 2.29
CA MET A 26 -6.37 -9.15 3.47
C MET A 26 -7.69 -8.41 3.69
N MET A 27 -7.76 -7.13 3.32
CA MET A 27 -8.99 -6.33 3.30
C MET A 27 -9.88 -6.61 2.08
N ASN A 28 -9.44 -7.42 1.13
CA ASN A 28 -10.03 -7.53 -0.21
C ASN A 28 -10.09 -6.18 -0.96
N ALA A 29 -9.19 -5.25 -0.62
CA ALA A 29 -9.01 -4.00 -1.32
C ALA A 29 -8.46 -4.25 -2.75
N PRO A 30 -8.73 -3.37 -3.72
CA PRO A 30 -8.32 -3.57 -5.11
C PRO A 30 -6.82 -3.27 -5.32
N VAL A 31 -5.92 -3.88 -4.57
CA VAL A 31 -4.47 -3.80 -4.77
C VAL A 31 -3.99 -4.93 -5.68
N ALA A 32 -2.90 -4.73 -6.40
CA ALA A 32 -2.26 -5.82 -7.13
C ALA A 32 -1.66 -6.84 -6.15
N LYS A 33 -1.84 -8.14 -6.43
CA LYS A 33 -1.41 -9.21 -5.51
C LYS A 33 0.12 -9.25 -5.44
N PRO A 34 0.75 -9.05 -4.27
CA PRO A 34 2.19 -9.00 -4.16
C PRO A 34 2.83 -10.39 -4.18
N SER A 35 4.04 -10.44 -4.73
CA SER A 35 4.93 -11.60 -4.75
C SER A 35 6.36 -11.16 -4.47
N LEU A 36 7.18 -12.08 -3.98
CA LEU A 36 8.63 -11.95 -4.04
C LEU A 36 9.11 -12.70 -5.28
N VAL A 37 10.02 -12.10 -6.03
CA VAL A 37 10.60 -12.70 -7.24
C VAL A 37 12.11 -12.58 -7.19
N GLU A 38 12.79 -13.55 -7.78
CA GLU A 38 14.24 -13.52 -7.94
C GLU A 38 14.58 -12.98 -9.33
N ILE A 39 15.36 -11.91 -9.37
CA ILE A 39 15.85 -11.29 -10.60
C ILE A 39 17.27 -11.80 -10.85
N SER A 40 17.46 -12.58 -11.90
CA SER A 40 18.79 -13.05 -12.29
C SER A 40 19.59 -11.96 -13.02
N THR A 41 20.91 -12.03 -12.93
CA THR A 41 21.80 -11.18 -13.75
C THR A 41 21.52 -11.37 -15.24
N ASP A 42 21.27 -12.61 -15.67
CA ASP A 42 20.93 -12.93 -17.07
C ASP A 42 19.72 -12.12 -17.55
N LEU A 43 18.68 -11.94 -16.73
CA LEU A 43 17.49 -11.16 -17.08
C LEU A 43 17.80 -9.67 -17.30
N ILE A 44 18.74 -9.13 -16.53
CA ILE A 44 19.19 -7.74 -16.65
C ILE A 44 20.02 -7.58 -17.93
N GLU A 45 20.87 -8.55 -18.25
CA GLU A 45 21.72 -8.52 -19.44
C GLU A 45 20.94 -8.67 -20.77
N LEU A 46 19.71 -9.19 -20.73
CA LEU A 46 18.85 -9.31 -21.91
C LEU A 46 18.45 -7.96 -22.54
N SER A 47 18.49 -6.85 -21.80
CA SER A 47 18.10 -5.55 -22.32
C SER A 47 18.78 -4.40 -21.59
N PRO A 48 19.40 -3.43 -22.30
CA PRO A 48 19.90 -2.19 -21.71
C PRO A 48 18.82 -1.40 -20.95
N LEU A 49 17.53 -1.61 -21.27
CA LEU A 49 16.44 -0.97 -20.55
C LEU A 49 16.29 -1.49 -19.11
N HIS A 50 16.91 -2.61 -18.74
CA HIS A 50 16.87 -3.14 -17.37
C HIS A 50 18.01 -2.62 -16.48
N SER A 51 18.82 -1.66 -16.95
CA SER A 51 20.02 -1.19 -16.22
C SER A 51 19.73 -0.52 -14.87
N TYR A 52 18.47 -0.19 -14.58
CA TYR A 52 18.03 0.36 -13.29
C TYR A 52 17.55 -0.74 -12.30
N ILE A 53 17.49 -1.99 -12.74
CA ILE A 53 17.09 -3.15 -11.95
C ILE A 53 18.34 -3.82 -11.40
N PHE A 54 18.27 -4.32 -10.16
CA PHE A 54 19.35 -5.07 -9.52
C PHE A 54 18.99 -6.55 -9.41
N ALA A 55 20.01 -7.41 -9.54
CA ALA A 55 19.84 -8.84 -9.32
C ALA A 55 19.57 -9.11 -7.83
N GLY A 56 18.83 -10.18 -7.55
CA GLY A 56 18.42 -10.56 -6.19
C GLY A 56 16.91 -10.62 -6.02
N THR A 57 16.48 -10.74 -4.76
CA THR A 57 15.06 -10.77 -4.42
C THR A 57 14.45 -9.38 -4.46
N ALA A 58 13.38 -9.22 -5.24
CA ALA A 58 12.67 -7.98 -5.45
C ALA A 58 11.17 -8.09 -5.13
N HIS A 59 10.54 -6.94 -4.90
CA HIS A 59 9.08 -6.83 -4.92
C HIS A 59 8.56 -6.97 -6.36
N ALA A 60 7.47 -7.71 -6.52
CA ALA A 60 6.66 -7.73 -7.73
C ALA A 60 5.18 -7.86 -7.39
N THR A 61 4.33 -7.63 -8.38
CA THR A 61 2.90 -7.91 -8.29
C THR A 61 2.45 -8.77 -9.46
N GLU A 62 1.33 -9.47 -9.29
CA GLU A 62 0.68 -10.16 -10.39
C GLU A 62 0.30 -9.17 -11.49
N PHE A 63 0.69 -9.48 -12.73
CA PHE A 63 0.40 -8.61 -13.88
C PHE A 63 -1.10 -8.56 -14.17
N ILE A 64 -1.69 -7.37 -14.03
CA ILE A 64 -3.11 -7.14 -14.31
C ILE A 64 -3.26 -6.81 -15.80
N LYS A 65 -3.76 -7.78 -16.56
CA LYS A 65 -3.95 -7.63 -18.01
C LYS A 65 -4.96 -6.54 -18.34
N ASP A 66 -4.77 -5.97 -19.53
CA ASP A 66 -5.68 -4.99 -20.14
C ASP A 66 -5.93 -3.76 -19.27
N CYS A 67 -4.92 -3.31 -18.52
CA CYS A 67 -4.96 -2.03 -17.82
C CYS A 67 -4.43 -0.89 -18.70
N SER A 68 -4.93 0.33 -18.49
CA SER A 68 -4.34 1.54 -19.05
C SER A 68 -3.21 2.05 -18.17
N ASP A 69 -2.21 2.66 -18.82
CA ASP A 69 -1.11 3.41 -18.18
C ASP A 69 -1.46 4.90 -18.09
N ASP A 70 -2.77 5.23 -18.04
CA ASP A 70 -3.24 6.60 -17.97
C ASP A 70 -2.75 7.23 -16.66
N ARG A 71 -2.16 8.42 -16.76
CA ARG A 71 -1.62 9.14 -15.60
C ARG A 71 -2.69 9.95 -14.85
N GLU A 72 -3.94 9.87 -15.27
CA GLU A 72 -5.04 10.52 -14.56
C GLU A 72 -5.40 9.72 -13.31
N LEU A 73 -5.17 10.34 -12.15
CA LEU A 73 -5.25 9.68 -10.85
C LEU A 73 -6.65 9.21 -10.46
N PHE A 74 -7.71 9.94 -10.80
CA PHE A 74 -9.06 9.65 -10.30
C PHE A 74 -10.07 9.48 -11.43
N LEU A 75 -9.89 8.41 -12.21
CA LEU A 75 -10.82 7.99 -13.23
C LEU A 75 -11.91 7.07 -12.67
N HIS A 76 -13.03 6.99 -13.39
CA HIS A 76 -14.11 6.00 -13.17
C HIS A 76 -14.67 5.96 -11.73
N THR A 77 -14.56 7.06 -10.96
CA THR A 77 -15.00 7.16 -9.54
C THR A 77 -16.51 7.06 -9.34
N LYS A 78 -17.28 7.29 -10.42
CA LYS A 78 -18.74 7.17 -10.44
C LYS A 78 -19.23 5.81 -10.96
N GLU A 79 -18.33 4.95 -11.45
CA GLU A 79 -18.72 3.60 -11.89
C GLU A 79 -19.20 2.81 -10.67
N PRO A 80 -20.41 2.23 -10.67
CA PRO A 80 -20.95 1.50 -9.52
C PRO A 80 -20.00 0.40 -9.01
N ALA A 81 -19.35 -0.32 -9.93
CA ALA A 81 -18.41 -1.39 -9.58
C ALA A 81 -17.13 -0.91 -8.89
N ASN A 82 -16.81 0.39 -8.94
CA ASN A 82 -15.65 0.96 -8.29
C ASN A 82 -15.96 1.65 -6.95
N ARG A 83 -17.25 1.83 -6.59
CA ARG A 83 -17.65 2.55 -5.37
C ARG A 83 -17.07 1.92 -4.11
N ASP A 84 -17.39 0.64 -3.89
CA ASP A 84 -16.88 -0.12 -2.75
C ASP A 84 -15.36 -0.28 -2.80
N ARG A 85 -14.80 -0.35 -4.02
CA ARG A 85 -13.36 -0.50 -4.26
C ARG A 85 -12.59 0.76 -3.84
N PHE A 86 -13.12 1.94 -4.15
CA PHE A 86 -12.58 3.21 -3.65
C PHE A 86 -12.82 3.39 -2.15
N ALA A 87 -13.92 2.89 -1.58
CA ALA A 87 -14.12 2.89 -0.14
C ALA A 87 -13.05 2.05 0.59
N LEU A 88 -12.75 0.86 0.09
CA LEU A 88 -11.67 0.01 0.60
C LEU A 88 -10.30 0.69 0.51
N LEU A 89 -10.00 1.34 -0.62
CA LEU A 89 -8.77 2.12 -0.77
C LEU A 89 -8.72 3.32 0.18
N CYS A 90 -9.83 4.02 0.39
CA CYS A 90 -9.91 5.18 1.29
C CYS A 90 -9.54 4.79 2.74
N VAL A 91 -10.08 3.66 3.21
CA VAL A 91 -9.78 3.14 4.54
C VAL A 91 -8.36 2.59 4.61
N LEU A 92 -7.91 1.82 3.62
CA LEU A 92 -6.54 1.30 3.56
C LEU A 92 -5.53 2.46 3.60
N TYR A 93 -5.69 3.46 2.74
CA TYR A 93 -4.76 4.58 2.61
C TYR A 93 -4.73 5.45 3.87
N GLY A 94 -5.88 5.64 4.52
CA GLY A 94 -5.94 6.26 5.85
C GLY A 94 -5.21 5.44 6.92
N TRP A 95 -5.42 4.12 6.91
CA TRP A 95 -4.77 3.19 7.85
C TRP A 95 -3.25 3.18 7.71
N VAL A 96 -2.73 3.05 6.48
CA VAL A 96 -1.28 2.94 6.22
C VAL A 96 -0.59 4.28 5.92
N TYR A 97 -1.32 5.40 6.01
CA TYR A 97 -0.81 6.75 5.73
C TYR A 97 -0.24 6.85 4.29
N ALA A 98 -1.13 6.96 3.31
CA ALA A 98 -0.73 7.18 1.92
C ALA A 98 -0.13 8.58 1.69
N ARG A 99 0.87 8.66 0.82
CA ARG A 99 1.45 9.93 0.32
C ARG A 99 1.51 10.01 -1.20
N ASP A 100 1.37 8.86 -1.86
CA ASP A 100 1.38 8.75 -3.30
C ASP A 100 0.22 7.84 -3.71
N HIS A 101 -0.75 8.39 -4.42
CA HIS A 101 -1.87 7.61 -4.91
C HIS A 101 -1.51 7.18 -6.32
N GLN A 102 -1.34 5.89 -6.55
CA GLN A 102 -1.17 5.39 -7.91
C GLN A 102 -2.22 4.33 -8.22
N PHE A 103 -2.91 4.54 -9.34
CA PHE A 103 -3.98 3.68 -9.78
C PHE A 103 -3.82 3.35 -11.26
N ILE A 104 -4.14 2.11 -11.60
CA ILE A 104 -4.34 1.65 -12.98
C ILE A 104 -5.79 1.19 -13.14
N TYR A 105 -6.32 1.26 -14.36
CA TYR A 105 -7.72 0.93 -14.62
C TYR A 105 -7.80 -0.11 -15.72
N ARG A 106 -8.65 -1.14 -15.57
CA ARG A 106 -8.96 -2.02 -16.70
C ARG A 106 -9.51 -1.19 -17.86
N LYS A 107 -9.10 -1.48 -19.10
CA LYS A 107 -9.55 -0.81 -20.32
C LYS A 107 -11.01 -1.14 -20.66
N LEU A 108 -11.43 -2.36 -20.32
CA LEU A 108 -12.81 -2.81 -20.53
C LEU A 108 -13.70 -2.40 -19.37
N LYS A 109 -14.95 -2.05 -19.69
CA LYS A 109 -15.99 -1.80 -18.68
C LYS A 109 -16.11 -3.00 -17.72
N PRO A 110 -16.26 -2.77 -16.41
CA PRO A 110 -16.57 -1.47 -15.78
C PRO A 110 -15.33 -0.65 -15.36
N ASN A 111 -14.19 -0.82 -16.05
CA ASN A 111 -12.97 -0.06 -15.82
C ASN A 111 -12.49 -0.13 -14.36
N LEU A 112 -12.36 -1.37 -13.89
CA LEU A 112 -12.00 -1.68 -12.52
C LEU A 112 -10.65 -1.02 -12.16
N VAL A 113 -10.67 -0.16 -11.14
CA VAL A 113 -9.48 0.44 -10.50
C VAL A 113 -8.58 -0.60 -9.83
N HIS A 114 -7.28 -0.43 -9.88
CA HIS A 114 -6.33 -1.20 -9.07
C HIS A 114 -5.27 -0.25 -8.51
N SER A 115 -4.92 -0.41 -7.24
CA SER A 115 -3.89 0.36 -6.56
C SER A 115 -2.54 -0.36 -6.66
N VAL A 116 -1.52 0.41 -7.02
CA VAL A 116 -0.13 -0.03 -7.24
C VAL A 116 0.82 1.01 -6.64
N ASP A 117 2.12 0.70 -6.62
CA ASP A 117 3.21 1.59 -6.18
C ASP A 117 2.96 2.23 -4.80
N HIS A 118 3.18 1.43 -3.76
CA HIS A 118 3.03 1.82 -2.36
C HIS A 118 4.37 2.19 -1.70
N GLY A 119 5.45 2.36 -2.48
CA GLY A 119 6.80 2.63 -1.96
C GLY A 119 6.88 3.86 -1.05
N HIS A 120 6.02 4.85 -1.26
CA HIS A 120 6.00 6.11 -0.50
C HIS A 120 5.03 6.15 0.69
N PHE A 121 4.48 5.01 1.09
CA PHE A 121 3.53 4.91 2.20
C PHE A 121 4.22 4.92 3.57
N PHE A 122 3.40 4.99 4.62
CA PHE A 122 3.78 5.22 6.01
C PHE A 122 4.30 6.64 6.27
N ILE A 123 4.33 7.01 7.55
CA ILE A 123 4.81 8.32 7.97
C ILE A 123 6.30 8.50 7.65
N GLY A 124 6.59 9.45 6.76
CA GLY A 124 7.93 9.70 6.25
C GLY A 124 8.27 8.94 4.97
N GLY A 125 7.32 8.22 4.37
CA GLY A 125 7.58 7.41 3.17
C GLY A 125 8.71 6.42 3.43
N PRO A 126 9.63 6.17 2.49
CA PRO A 126 10.74 5.25 2.72
C PRO A 126 11.75 5.70 3.78
N ASP A 127 11.69 6.97 4.21
CA ASP A 127 12.51 7.49 5.31
C ASP A 127 11.85 7.24 6.69
N TRP A 128 10.82 6.38 6.80
CA TRP A 128 10.26 6.02 8.10
C TRP A 128 11.32 5.34 8.98
N ASN A 129 11.22 5.55 10.29
CA ASN A 129 12.06 4.93 11.31
C ASN A 129 11.23 4.75 12.58
N ILE A 130 11.77 4.04 13.59
CA ILE A 130 11.08 3.76 14.85
C ILE A 130 10.55 5.04 15.52
N GLU A 131 11.36 6.10 15.54
CA GLU A 131 10.95 7.39 16.13
C GLU A 131 9.72 7.99 15.42
N ARG A 132 9.68 7.94 14.08
CA ARG A 132 8.55 8.47 13.30
C ARG A 132 7.31 7.61 13.44
N LEU A 133 7.46 6.28 13.46
CA LEU A 133 6.35 5.35 13.63
C LEU A 133 5.71 5.47 15.02
N THR A 134 6.49 5.75 16.05
CA THR A 134 5.99 5.91 17.43
C THR A 134 5.37 7.28 17.71
N ARG A 135 5.59 8.28 16.84
CA ARG A 135 4.91 9.58 16.97
C ARG A 135 3.42 9.43 16.67
N THR A 136 2.60 9.90 17.61
CA THR A 136 1.16 10.01 17.41
C THR A 136 0.88 10.95 16.24
N THR A 137 0.26 10.41 15.22
CA THR A 137 -0.41 11.20 14.18
C THR A 137 -1.87 10.86 14.21
N ASP A 138 -2.72 11.89 14.12
CA ASP A 138 -4.16 11.69 14.05
C ASP A 138 -4.47 10.76 12.88
N VAL A 139 -5.11 9.63 13.20
CA VAL A 139 -5.60 8.72 12.19
C VAL A 139 -6.77 9.40 11.51
N GLN A 140 -6.79 9.38 10.19
CA GLN A 140 -7.86 9.91 9.36
C GLN A 140 -8.08 8.92 8.21
N LEU A 141 -9.31 8.87 7.68
CA LEU A 141 -9.54 8.25 6.38
C LEU A 141 -8.82 9.08 5.30
N ASP A 142 -8.51 8.47 4.15
CA ASP A 142 -7.84 9.21 3.09
C ASP A 142 -8.74 10.32 2.55
N ARG A 143 -8.39 11.56 2.91
CA ARG A 143 -9.19 12.75 2.61
C ARG A 143 -9.34 12.97 1.12
N LEU A 144 -8.30 12.71 0.34
CA LEU A 144 -8.30 12.92 -1.10
C LEU A 144 -9.30 11.98 -1.78
N LEU A 145 -9.30 10.69 -1.43
CA LEU A 145 -10.26 9.72 -1.93
C LEU A 145 -11.67 10.04 -1.44
N LEU A 146 -11.84 10.39 -0.17
CA LEU A 146 -13.13 10.75 0.41
C LEU A 146 -13.80 11.90 -0.35
N GLU A 147 -13.06 13.00 -0.57
CA GLU A 147 -13.56 14.20 -1.26
C GLU A 147 -13.76 13.95 -2.76
N THR A 148 -12.79 13.30 -3.42
CA THR A 148 -12.82 13.11 -4.88
C THR A 148 -13.88 12.10 -5.30
N CYS A 149 -14.00 11.00 -4.57
CA CYS A 149 -15.00 9.97 -4.86
C CYS A 149 -16.36 10.29 -4.24
N LYS A 150 -16.47 11.27 -3.32
CA LYS A 150 -17.72 11.57 -2.59
C LYS A 150 -18.30 10.30 -1.97
N LEU A 151 -17.46 9.59 -1.21
CA LEU A 151 -17.87 8.33 -0.58
C LEU A 151 -18.88 8.62 0.53
N THR A 152 -19.87 7.75 0.63
CA THR A 152 -20.93 7.82 1.64
C THR A 152 -20.56 6.99 2.86
N CYS A 153 -21.23 7.24 3.98
CA CYS A 153 -21.05 6.46 5.21
C CYS A 153 -21.36 4.98 5.02
N GLN A 154 -22.38 4.65 4.22
CA GLN A 154 -22.74 3.27 3.90
C GLN A 154 -21.64 2.55 3.12
N GLU A 155 -21.03 3.22 2.13
CA GLU A 155 -19.91 2.66 1.36
C GLU A 155 -18.66 2.45 2.26
N LEU A 156 -18.40 3.39 3.16
CA LEU A 156 -17.25 3.34 4.08
C LEU A 156 -17.40 2.30 5.19
N GLU A 157 -18.62 2.06 5.68
CA GLU A 157 -18.88 1.11 6.78
C GLU A 157 -18.34 -0.29 6.47
N SER A 158 -18.61 -0.79 5.25
CA SER A 158 -18.11 -2.10 4.81
C SER A 158 -16.59 -2.14 4.73
N ALA A 159 -15.96 -1.05 4.26
CA ALA A 159 -14.50 -0.94 4.18
C ALA A 159 -13.83 -0.84 5.56
N VAL A 160 -14.45 -0.14 6.49
CA VAL A 160 -14.00 -0.05 7.90
C VAL A 160 -14.08 -1.42 8.55
N ASN A 161 -15.19 -2.14 8.37
CA ASN A 161 -15.33 -3.51 8.87
C ASN A 161 -14.28 -4.45 8.26
N ALA A 162 -13.98 -4.33 6.96
CA ALA A 162 -12.92 -5.10 6.32
C ALA A 162 -11.53 -4.80 6.92
N CYS A 163 -11.23 -3.54 7.22
CA CYS A 163 -10.00 -3.14 7.90
C CYS A 163 -9.90 -3.76 9.30
N LEU A 164 -10.97 -3.66 10.09
CA LEU A 164 -11.02 -4.20 11.46
C LEU A 164 -11.04 -5.73 11.52
N ALA A 165 -11.44 -6.39 10.44
CA ALA A 165 -11.39 -7.85 10.31
C ALA A 165 -9.97 -8.38 10.06
N VAL A 166 -9.01 -7.54 9.67
CA VAL A 166 -7.61 -7.94 9.56
C VAL A 166 -7.05 -8.21 10.95
N THR A 167 -6.70 -9.45 11.22
CA THR A 167 -6.24 -9.90 12.54
C THR A 167 -4.80 -9.45 12.82
N GLU A 168 -4.42 -9.44 14.10
CA GLU A 168 -3.02 -9.20 14.51
C GLU A 168 -2.04 -10.19 13.85
N ALA A 169 -2.43 -11.46 13.74
CA ALA A 169 -1.61 -12.49 13.07
C ALA A 169 -1.37 -12.16 11.58
N GLN A 170 -2.38 -11.62 10.90
CA GLN A 170 -2.26 -11.17 9.50
C GLN A 170 -1.38 -9.92 9.37
N ILE A 171 -1.46 -8.97 10.30
CA ILE A 171 -0.56 -7.81 10.34
C ILE A 171 0.90 -8.28 10.53
N LEU A 172 1.14 -9.19 11.47
CA LEU A 172 2.45 -9.80 11.70
C LEU A 172 2.96 -10.51 10.44
N GLU A 173 2.11 -11.30 9.78
CA GLU A 173 2.46 -11.98 8.52
C GLU A 173 2.85 -10.97 7.42
N ALA A 174 2.08 -9.90 7.25
CA ALA A 174 2.37 -8.86 6.26
C ALA A 174 3.72 -8.18 6.53
N VAL A 175 4.03 -7.85 7.78
CA VAL A 175 5.30 -7.21 8.18
C VAL A 175 6.48 -8.19 8.20
N ALA A 176 6.24 -9.48 8.39
CA ALA A 176 7.27 -10.52 8.33
C ALA A 176 7.64 -10.89 6.89
N ALA A 177 6.75 -10.68 5.92
CA ALA A 177 6.95 -11.11 4.54
C ALA A 177 8.16 -10.50 3.80
N PRO A 178 8.52 -9.21 3.96
CA PRO A 178 9.74 -8.68 3.38
C PRO A 178 10.98 -9.46 3.86
N PRO A 179 11.91 -9.87 2.97
CA PRO A 179 13.17 -10.52 3.32
C PRO A 179 14.02 -9.76 4.35
N THR A 180 14.89 -10.47 5.06
CA THR A 180 15.78 -9.87 6.07
C THR A 180 16.96 -9.11 5.47
N ASP A 181 17.37 -9.44 4.25
CA ASP A 181 18.44 -8.76 3.51
C ASP A 181 18.02 -7.37 2.98
N TRP A 182 16.73 -7.02 3.02
CA TRP A 182 16.22 -5.66 2.75
C TRP A 182 16.42 -4.69 3.93
N GLY A 183 17.40 -4.95 4.81
CA GLY A 183 17.84 -4.00 5.83
C GLY A 183 16.89 -3.74 7.00
N LEU A 184 15.81 -4.52 7.16
CA LEU A 184 14.90 -4.42 8.31
C LEU A 184 15.42 -5.19 9.52
N THR A 185 15.63 -4.48 10.63
CA THR A 185 15.87 -5.10 11.94
C THR A 185 14.58 -5.69 12.54
N ILE A 186 14.71 -6.51 13.59
CA ILE A 186 13.54 -6.96 14.35
C ILE A 186 12.81 -5.78 15.00
N ASP A 187 13.54 -4.79 15.50
CA ASP A 187 12.97 -3.59 16.12
C ASP A 187 12.18 -2.74 15.11
N ASP A 188 12.67 -2.62 13.87
CA ASP A 188 11.93 -1.96 12.79
C ASP A 188 10.58 -2.65 12.54
N ARG A 189 10.58 -3.98 12.51
CA ARG A 189 9.36 -4.78 12.27
C ARG A 189 8.37 -4.64 13.41
N LEU A 190 8.84 -4.73 14.66
CA LEU A 190 8.01 -4.54 15.84
C LEU A 190 7.38 -3.14 15.85
N ALA A 191 8.17 -2.09 15.60
CA ALA A 191 7.66 -0.73 15.51
C ALA A 191 6.61 -0.56 14.40
N LEU A 192 6.79 -1.21 13.25
CA LEU A 192 5.82 -1.16 12.15
C LEU A 192 4.52 -1.90 12.49
N VAL A 193 4.60 -3.06 13.15
CA VAL A 193 3.43 -3.79 13.65
C VAL A 193 2.65 -2.96 14.66
N GLU A 194 3.33 -2.41 15.66
CA GLU A 194 2.72 -1.55 16.69
C GLU A 194 2.05 -0.32 16.06
N TYR A 195 2.71 0.31 15.09
CA TYR A 195 2.16 1.41 14.31
C TYR A 195 0.86 1.01 13.60
N LEU A 196 0.87 -0.09 12.84
CA LEU A 196 -0.29 -0.57 12.10
C LEU A 196 -1.46 -0.92 13.02
N MET A 197 -1.20 -1.66 14.10
CA MET A 197 -2.22 -2.06 15.08
C MET A 197 -2.80 -0.84 15.81
N SER A 198 -1.95 0.11 16.21
CA SER A 198 -2.39 1.35 16.87
C SER A 198 -3.30 2.16 15.97
N ARG A 199 -2.96 2.26 14.68
CA ARG A 199 -3.78 2.99 13.70
C ARG A 199 -5.09 2.28 13.40
N GLN A 200 -5.06 0.95 13.22
CA GLN A 200 -6.26 0.14 12.96
C GLN A 200 -7.31 0.33 14.05
N LYS A 201 -6.89 0.30 15.33
CA LYS A 201 -7.78 0.51 16.49
C LYS A 201 -8.50 1.86 16.49
N GLN A 202 -7.91 2.88 15.87
CA GLN A 202 -8.46 4.23 15.81
C GLN A 202 -9.41 4.44 14.62
N ILE A 203 -9.38 3.58 13.59
CA ILE A 203 -10.20 3.73 12.38
C ILE A 203 -11.70 3.78 12.71
N MET A 204 -12.18 2.97 13.66
CA MET A 204 -13.59 2.99 14.06
C MET A 204 -14.00 4.35 14.66
N ALA A 205 -13.17 4.92 15.55
CA ALA A 205 -13.46 6.22 16.15
C ALA A 205 -13.48 7.33 15.09
N VAL A 206 -12.57 7.28 14.13
CA VAL A 206 -12.54 8.20 12.98
C VAL A 206 -13.80 8.08 12.14
N PHE A 207 -14.25 6.86 11.83
CA PHE A 207 -15.47 6.61 11.08
C PHE A 207 -16.72 7.14 11.79
N THR A 208 -16.88 6.84 13.09
CA THR A 208 -18.01 7.31 13.88
C THR A 208 -18.09 8.84 13.94
N ASN A 209 -16.94 9.53 13.99
CA ASN A 209 -16.92 10.99 14.01
C ASN A 209 -17.24 11.63 12.64
N LEU A 210 -17.18 10.86 11.56
CA LEU A 210 -17.40 11.35 10.19
C LEU A 210 -18.89 11.33 9.77
N CYS A 211 -19.73 10.46 10.35
CA CYS A 211 -20.96 9.96 9.71
C CYS A 211 -22.33 10.38 10.30
#